data_AF-A0A1U7GK58-F1
#
_entry.id   AF-A0A1U7GK58-F1
#
_cell.length_a   1.000
_cell.length_b   1.000
_cell.length_c   1.000
_cell.angle_alpha   90.00
_cell.angle_beta   90.00
_cell.angle_gamma   90.00
#
_symmetry.space_group_name_H-M   'P 1'
#
loop_
_entity.id
_entity.type
_entity.pdbx_description
1 polymer ?
#
loop_
_entity_poly.entity_id
_entity_poly.type
_entity_poly.pdbx_seq_one_letter_code
_entity_poly.pdbx_strand_id
1 'polypeptide(L)'
;MVKALQGVVRGRTIEFDEEVGVEDGRRVEVVVRSHKTPPGPPPGWRPGVFSSAAGAQADHWTEEDDRILADIERDRHRPSTSEISGPPIRS
;
A
#
# COMPACT_ATOMS: atom_id res chain seq x y z
N MET A 1 11.00 13.78 -36.62
CA MET A 1 11.97 13.53 -35.53
C MET A 1 11.27 13.84 -34.21
N VAL A 2 11.40 12.97 -33.20
CA VAL A 2 10.75 13.15 -31.90
C VAL A 2 11.85 13.49 -30.88
N LYS A 3 11.79 14.67 -30.25
CA LYS A 3 12.67 15.06 -29.15
C LYS A 3 11.88 14.95 -27.85
N ALA A 4 12.42 14.20 -26.88
CA ALA A 4 11.87 14.19 -25.53
C ALA A 4 12.47 15.37 -24.75
N LEU A 5 11.61 16.19 -24.16
CA LEU A 5 11.99 17.37 -23.37
C LEU A 5 11.39 17.23 -21.98
N GLN A 6 12.14 17.69 -20.99
CA GLN A 6 11.66 17.81 -19.61
C GLN A 6 11.14 19.23 -19.38
N GLY A 7 10.16 19.34 -18.49
CA GLY A 7 9.55 20.62 -18.18
C GLY A 7 8.48 20.51 -17.11
N VAL A 8 8.01 21.67 -16.66
CA VAL A 8 7.00 21.81 -15.60
C VAL A 8 5.69 22.30 -16.21
N VAL A 9 4.60 21.59 -15.92
CA VAL A 9 3.26 21.98 -16.33
C VAL A 9 2.75 23.09 -15.40
N ARG A 10 2.47 24.27 -15.96
CA ARG A 10 1.82 25.40 -15.27
C ARG A 10 0.47 25.71 -15.89
N GLY A 11 -0.57 25.07 -15.35
CA GLY A 11 -1.93 25.21 -15.86
C GLY A 11 -2.06 24.68 -17.29
N ARG A 12 -2.10 25.59 -18.28
CA ARG A 12 -2.21 25.26 -19.71
C ARG A 12 -0.89 25.40 -20.47
N THR A 13 0.15 25.90 -19.81
CA THR A 13 1.48 26.11 -20.40
C THR A 13 2.44 25.07 -19.87
N ILE A 14 3.36 24.60 -20.71
CA ILE A 14 4.49 23.76 -20.30
C ILE A 14 5.74 24.61 -20.43
N GLU A 15 6.44 24.83 -19.32
CA GLU A 15 7.76 25.46 -19.31
C GLU A 15 8.80 24.36 -19.47
N PHE A 16 9.53 24.38 -20.58
CA PHE A 16 10.60 23.43 -20.85
C PHE A 16 11.92 23.93 -20.27
N ASP A 17 12.76 23.01 -19.80
CA ASP A 17 14.09 23.34 -19.25
C ASP A 17 15.10 23.69 -20.37
N GLU A 18 14.77 23.33 -21.63
CA GLU A 18 15.58 23.55 -22.81
C GLU A 18 14.76 24.18 -23.94
N GLU A 19 15.46 24.81 -24.89
CA GLU A 19 14.83 25.31 -26.11
C GLU A 19 14.31 24.16 -26.99
N VAL A 20 13.05 24.27 -27.39
CA VAL A 20 12.34 23.25 -28.17
C VAL A 20 12.89 23.17 -29.61
N GLY A 21 13.47 24.25 -30.12
CA GLY A 21 13.98 24.34 -31.49
C GLY A 21 12.88 24.31 -32.55
N VAL A 22 11.67 24.72 -32.18
CA VAL A 22 10.49 24.78 -33.05
C VAL A 22 10.10 26.25 -33.24
N GLU A 23 9.79 26.63 -34.47
CA GLU A 23 9.32 27.98 -34.83
C GLU A 23 8.09 28.38 -34.00
N ASP A 24 8.04 29.64 -33.57
CA ASP A 24 6.90 30.18 -32.84
C ASP A 24 5.60 30.05 -33.66
N GLY A 25 4.49 29.74 -32.98
CA GLY A 25 3.18 29.53 -33.60
C GLY A 25 2.99 28.20 -34.36
N ARG A 26 4.02 27.34 -34.48
CA ARG A 26 3.85 26.01 -35.10
C ARG A 26 3.00 25.10 -34.20
N ARG A 27 1.96 24.49 -34.76
CA ARG A 27 1.14 23.48 -34.07
C ARG A 27 1.93 22.18 -33.91
N VAL A 28 2.01 21.68 -32.68
CA VAL A 28 2.69 20.42 -32.34
C VAL A 28 1.79 19.49 -31.55
N GLU A 29 2.06 18.19 -31.62
CA GLU A 29 1.47 17.18 -30.74
C GLU A 29 2.37 17.03 -29.50
N VAL A 30 1.76 17.00 -28.31
CA VAL A 30 2.48 16.91 -27.03
C VAL A 30 2.04 15.67 -26.27
N VAL A 31 3.02 14.85 -25.86
CA VAL A 31 2.80 13.70 -24.98
C VAL A 31 3.38 14.00 -23.60
N VAL A 32 2.52 14.16 -22.61
CA VAL A 32 2.94 14.45 -21.23
C VAL A 32 3.07 13.15 -20.44
N ARG A 33 4.26 12.89 -19.90
CA ARG A 33 4.53 11.76 -18.99
C ARG A 33 4.90 12.29 -17.61
N SER A 34 4.04 12.05 -16.62
CA SER A 34 4.33 12.39 -15.23
C SER A 34 5.11 11.26 -14.57
N HIS A 35 6.37 11.51 -14.24
CA HIS A 35 7.13 10.65 -13.34
C HIS A 35 6.84 11.11 -11.91
N LYS A 36 5.87 10.47 -11.24
CA LYS A 36 5.78 10.60 -9.78
C LYS A 36 7.04 9.96 -9.21
N THR A 37 7.93 10.76 -8.64
CA THR A 37 8.87 10.22 -7.66
C THR A 37 8.00 9.58 -6.58
N PRO A 38 8.12 8.26 -6.33
CA PRO A 38 7.39 7.67 -5.23
C PRO A 38 7.72 8.47 -3.96
N PRO A 39 6.75 8.68 -3.07
CA PRO A 39 7.06 9.30 -1.79
C PRO A 39 8.25 8.54 -1.22
N GLY A 40 9.28 9.29 -0.80
CA GLY A 40 10.44 8.69 -0.19
C GLY A 40 10.02 7.73 0.92
N PRO A 41 10.89 6.80 1.30
CA PRO A 41 10.58 5.84 2.35
C PRO A 41 10.06 6.56 3.61
N PRO A 42 9.06 6.01 4.30
CA PRO A 42 8.40 6.69 5.41
C PRO A 42 9.40 7.08 6.51
N PRO A 43 9.12 8.13 7.29
CA PRO A 43 9.98 8.54 8.39
C PRO A 43 10.34 7.34 9.29
N GLY A 44 11.64 7.06 9.46
CA GLY A 44 12.14 5.93 10.25
C GLY A 44 12.49 4.67 9.44
N TRP A 45 12.16 4.61 8.15
CA TRP A 45 12.59 3.52 7.28
C TRP A 45 14.10 3.56 7.05
N ARG A 46 14.76 2.42 7.27
CA ARG A 46 16.21 2.24 7.08
C ARG A 46 16.45 1.17 6.02
N PRO A 47 17.27 1.44 4.98
CA PRO A 47 17.60 0.44 3.97
C PRO A 47 18.17 -0.82 4.63
N GLY A 48 17.61 -1.99 4.32
CA GLY A 48 18.09 -3.28 4.82
C GLY A 48 17.61 -3.68 6.23
N VAL A 49 16.77 -2.86 6.89
CA VAL A 49 16.13 -3.25 8.16
C VAL A 49 14.74 -3.80 7.86
N PHE A 50 14.60 -5.12 7.97
CA PHE A 50 13.30 -5.78 7.93
C PHE A 50 12.72 -5.81 9.35
N SER A 51 11.91 -4.83 9.73
CA SER A 51 10.97 -5.10 10.82
C SER A 51 9.93 -6.06 10.28
N SER A 52 9.84 -7.25 10.87
CA SER A 52 8.70 -8.14 10.59
C SER A 52 7.41 -7.40 10.93
N ALA A 53 6.28 -7.78 10.33
CA ALA A 53 4.97 -7.20 10.68
C ALA A 53 4.69 -7.25 12.20
N ALA A 54 5.22 -8.27 12.89
CA ALA A 54 5.20 -8.37 14.35
C ALA A 54 6.05 -7.29 15.03
N GLY A 55 7.28 -7.03 14.56
CA GLY A 55 8.13 -5.97 15.09
C GLY A 55 7.59 -4.56 14.85
N ALA A 56 6.82 -4.35 13.77
CA ALA A 56 6.19 -3.07 13.46
C ALA A 56 4.95 -2.76 14.33
N GLN A 57 4.42 -3.75 15.06
CA GLN A 57 3.26 -3.60 15.94
C GLN A 57 3.59 -3.81 17.41
N ALA A 58 4.84 -4.15 17.75
CA ALA A 58 5.27 -4.39 19.11
C ALA A 58 5.05 -3.18 20.03
N ASP A 59 5.25 -1.96 19.53
CA ASP A 59 5.03 -0.71 20.27
C ASP A 59 3.54 -0.40 20.52
N HIS A 60 2.63 -1.09 19.81
CA HIS A 60 1.18 -0.92 19.91
C HIS A 60 0.50 -2.07 20.65
N TRP A 61 1.27 -3.06 21.10
CA TRP A 61 0.74 -4.22 21.82
C TRP A 61 0.30 -3.83 23.23
N THR A 62 -0.93 -4.19 23.58
CA THR A 62 -1.56 -3.87 24.86
C THR A 62 -1.94 -5.12 25.65
N GLU A 63 -2.24 -4.95 26.93
CA GLU A 63 -2.81 -6.03 27.77
C GLU A 63 -4.18 -6.52 27.28
N GLU A 64 -4.88 -5.76 26.44
CA GLU A 64 -6.10 -6.21 25.76
C GLU A 64 -5.78 -7.21 24.65
N ASP A 65 -4.69 -7.00 23.90
CA ASP A 65 -4.24 -7.92 22.86
C ASP A 65 -3.85 -9.29 23.45
N ASP A 66 -3.22 -9.30 24.64
CA ASP A 66 -2.92 -10.54 25.37
C ASP A 66 -4.19 -11.33 25.73
N ARG A 67 -5.25 -10.63 26.17
CA ARG A 67 -6.53 -11.24 26.51
C ARG A 67 -7.22 -11.81 25.28
N ILE A 68 -7.23 -11.06 24.17
CA ILE A 68 -7.78 -11.50 22.89
C ILE A 68 -7.07 -12.76 22.40
N LEU A 69 -5.73 -12.78 22.47
CA LEU A 69 -4.95 -13.94 22.04
C LEU A 69 -5.23 -15.18 22.90
N ALA A 70 -5.38 -15.00 24.21
CA ALA A 70 -5.75 -16.08 25.13
C ALA A 70 -7.18 -16.62 24.88
N ASP A 71 -8.12 -15.77 24.50
CA ASP A 71 -9.48 -16.18 24.12
C ASP A 71 -9.47 -16.97 22.80
N ILE A 72 -8.72 -16.51 21.79
CA ILE A 72 -8.55 -17.23 20.50
C ILE A 72 -7.93 -18.61 20.74
N GLU A 73 -6.89 -18.69 21.56
CA GLU A 73 -6.24 -19.97 21.86
C GLU A 73 -7.18 -20.93 22.58
N ARG A 74 -7.96 -20.43 23.55
CA ARG A 74 -8.97 -21.23 24.24
C ARG A 74 -10.04 -21.75 23.29
N ASP A 75 -10.48 -20.93 22.33
CA ASP A 75 -11.47 -21.32 21.34
C ASP A 75 -10.92 -22.37 20.37
N ARG A 76 -9.65 -22.29 19.97
CA ARG A 76 -8.98 -23.30 19.13
C ARG A 76 -8.93 -24.69 19.79
N HIS A 77 -8.77 -24.73 21.11
CA HIS A 77 -8.77 -25.99 21.87
C HIS A 77 -10.18 -26.49 22.22
N ARG A 78 -11.22 -25.73 21.86
CA ARG A 78 -12.60 -26.17 22.04
C ARG A 78 -12.89 -27.30 21.05
N PRO A 79 -13.35 -28.47 21.50
CA PRO A 79 -13.76 -29.54 20.59
C PRO A 79 -14.91 -29.04 19.70
N SER A 80 -14.72 -29.12 18.38
CA SER A 80 -15.71 -28.69 17.37
C SER A 80 -16.85 -29.68 17.16
N THR A 81 -16.85 -30.80 17.89
CA THR A 81 -17.86 -31.85 17.79
C THR A 81 -19.00 -31.59 18.77
N SER A 82 -20.17 -31.22 18.26
CA SER A 82 -21.42 -31.31 19.02
C SER A 82 -21.96 -32.72 18.86
N GLU A 83 -22.20 -33.44 19.98
CA GLU A 83 -23.00 -34.67 19.94
C GLU A 83 -24.44 -34.32 19.55
N ILE A 84 -24.85 -34.73 18.35
CA ILE A 84 -26.24 -34.64 17.92
C ILE A 84 -26.99 -35.74 18.66
N SER A 85 -27.72 -35.40 19.71
CA SER A 85 -28.64 -36.33 20.38
C SER A 85 -29.73 -36.72 19.37
N GLY A 86 -29.64 -37.94 18.82
CA GLY A 86 -30.64 -38.49 17.93
C GLY A 86 -31.98 -38.71 18.66
N PRO A 87 -33.14 -38.60 17.98
CA PRO A 87 -34.43 -38.76 18.64
C PRO A 87 -34.58 -40.18 19.20
N PRO A 88 -35.27 -40.36 20.34
CA PRO A 88 -35.39 -41.65 20.99
C PRO A 88 -36.18 -42.62 20.09
N ILE A 89 -35.59 -43.79 19.83
CA ILE A 89 -36.23 -44.88 19.12
C ILE A 89 -37.33 -45.45 20.04
N ARG A 90 -38.60 -45.26 19.67
CA ARG A 90 -39.74 -45.88 20.36
C ARG A 90 -39.85 -47.34 19.93
N SER A 91 -39.84 -48.25 20.91
CA SER A 91 -40.24 -49.66 20.76
C SER A 91 -41.75 -49.82 20.87
#